data_AF-A0A538JBM8-F1
#
_entry.id   AF-A0A538JBM8-F1
#
_cell.length_a   1.000
_cell.length_b   1.000
_cell.length_c   1.000
_cell.angle_alpha   90.00
_cell.angle_beta   90.00
_cell.angle_gamma   90.00
#
_symmetry.space_group_name_H-M   'P 1'
#
loop_
_entity.id
_entity.type
_entity.pdbx_description
1 polymer ?
#
loop_
_entity_poly.entity_id
_entity_poly.type
_entity_poly.pdbx_seq_one_letter_code
_entity_poly.pdbx_strand_id
1 'polypeptide(L)' 'MRIRVSDPGLIGDLLDCLLGNGCLAVQTSRSIVAVSFSDGLTYDVARLELDFQLADWLLRHEDASAVVID' A
#
# COMPACT_ATOMS: atom_id res chain seq x y z
N MET A 1 3.42 1.14 8.68
CA MET A 1 1.98 0.85 8.50
C MET A 1 1.83 -0.49 7.80
N ARG A 2 0.64 -1.11 7.81
CA ARG A 2 0.38 -2.37 7.09
C ARG A 2 -0.85 -2.22 6.21
N ILE A 3 -0.92 -2.98 5.12
CA ILE A 3 -2.04 -2.97 4.18
C ILE A 3 -2.54 -4.40 4.07
N ARG A 4 -3.85 -4.61 4.21
CA ARG A 4 -4.51 -5.85 3.86
C ARG A 4 -5.12 -5.74 2.47
N VAL A 5 -4.79 -6.69 1.61
CA VAL A 5 -5.32 -6.78 0.23
C VAL A 5 -6.28 -7.96 0.13
N SER A 6 -7.45 -7.79 -0.50
CA SER A 6 -8.41 -8.90 -0.67
C SER A 6 -7.95 -9.97 -1.65
N ASP A 7 -7.20 -9.58 -2.68
CA ASP A 7 -6.64 -10.50 -3.68
C ASP A 7 -5.11 -10.60 -3.56
N PRO A 8 -4.57 -11.73 -3.06
CA PRO A 8 -3.14 -11.99 -3.02
C PRO A 8 -2.43 -11.92 -4.37
N GLY A 9 -3.14 -12.19 -5.48
CA GLY A 9 -2.58 -12.15 -6.83
C GLY A 9 -2.13 -10.74 -7.25
N LEU A 10 -2.66 -9.72 -6.59
CA LEU A 10 -2.40 -8.32 -6.88
C LEU A 10 -1.29 -7.69 -6.01
N ILE A 11 -0.69 -8.46 -5.09
CA ILE A 11 0.36 -7.94 -4.21
C ILE A 11 1.58 -7.48 -5.01
N GLY A 12 1.97 -8.19 -6.08
CA GLY A 12 3.10 -7.79 -6.91
C GLY A 12 2.89 -6.40 -7.53
N ASP A 13 1.74 -6.18 -8.13
CA ASP A 13 1.37 -4.89 -8.71
C ASP A 13 1.32 -3.77 -7.66
N LEU A 14 0.76 -4.05 -6.47
CA LEU A 14 0.76 -3.10 -5.37
C LEU A 14 2.18 -2.73 -4.91
N LEU A 15 3.09 -3.70 -4.80
CA LEU A 15 4.48 -3.46 -4.43
C LEU A 15 5.18 -2.57 -5.47
N ASP A 16 4.99 -2.84 -6.76
CA ASP A 16 5.56 -2.06 -7.85
C ASP A 16 5.00 -0.62 -7.86
N CYS A 17 3.69 -0.47 -7.61
CA CYS A 17 3.03 0.82 -7.48
C CYS A 17 3.61 1.65 -6.32
N LEU A 18 3.76 1.03 -5.14
CA LEU A 18 4.30 1.71 -3.96
C LEU A 18 5.77 2.09 -4.15
N LEU A 19 6.57 1.20 -4.74
CA LEU A 19 7.98 1.46 -5.04
C LEU A 19 8.14 2.62 -6.04
N GLY A 20 7.31 2.65 -7.09
CA GLY A 20 7.30 3.72 -8.09
C GLY A 20 6.99 5.11 -7.51
N ASN A 21 6.25 5.15 -6.40
CA ASN A 21 5.90 6.37 -5.66
C ASN A 21 6.83 6.66 -4.47
N GLY A 22 7.97 5.97 -4.36
CA GLY A 22 8.98 6.21 -3.32
C GLY A 22 8.63 5.63 -1.95
N CYS A 23 7.70 4.69 -1.88
CA CYS A 23 7.36 3.96 -0.65
C CYS A 23 8.10 2.62 -0.61
N LEU A 24 8.69 2.28 0.53
CA LEU A 24 9.24 0.95 0.76
C LEU A 24 8.13 0.02 1.22
N ALA A 25 7.80 -0.96 0.40
CA ALA A 25 6.76 -1.94 0.69
C ALA A 25 7.34 -3.36 0.63
N VAL A 26 6.95 -4.21 1.59
CA VAL A 26 7.37 -5.62 1.64
C VAL A 26 6.16 -6.48 2.01
N GLN A 27 5.97 -7.58 1.29
CA GLN A 27 4.98 -8.58 1.66
C GLN A 27 5.41 -9.31 2.94
N THR A 28 4.58 -9.25 3.98
CA THR A 28 4.82 -9.95 5.26
C THR A 28 3.93 -11.17 5.45
N SER A 29 2.84 -11.27 4.69
CA SER A 29 1.94 -12.43 4.68
C SER A 29 1.21 -12.55 3.33
N ARG A 30 0.44 -13.62 3.15
CA ARG A 30 -0.30 -13.90 1.89
C ARG A 30 -1.18 -12.74 1.43
N SER A 31 -1.73 -11.95 2.36
CA SER A 31 -2.61 -10.82 2.07
C SER A 31 -2.17 -9.53 2.78
N ILE A 32 -0.94 -9.47 3.30
CA ILE A 32 -0.46 -8.33 4.09
C ILE A 32 0.85 -7.80 3.52
N VAL A 33 0.87 -6.49 3.30
CA VAL A 33 2.05 -5.71 2.89
C VAL A 33 2.39 -4.72 4.00
N ALA A 34 3.62 -4.76 4.51
CA ALA A 34 4.15 -3.72 5.38
C ALA A 34 4.70 -2.58 4.53
N VAL A 35 4.41 -1.34 4.93
CA VAL A 35 4.83 -0.13 4.23
C VAL A 35 5.55 0.80 5.19
N SER A 36 6.68 1.31 4.72
CA SER A 36 7.47 2.37 5.33
C SER A 36 7.69 3.48 4.33
N PHE A 37 7.57 4.72 4.81
CA PHE A 37 7.96 5.89 4.06
C PHE A 37 9.40 6.27 4.44
N SER A 38 10.07 6.98 3.55
CA SER A 38 11.39 7.55 3.81
C SER A 38 11.35 8.49 5.02
N ASP A 39 12.44 8.56 5.78
CA ASP A 39 12.55 9.38 6.99
C ASP A 39 12.20 10.85 6.73
N GLY A 40 11.36 11.43 7.60
CA GLY A 40 11.00 12.85 7.57
C GLY A 40 9.49 13.13 7.49
N LEU A 41 8.66 12.13 7.18
CA LEU A 41 7.21 12.27 7.22
C LEU A 41 6.66 11.93 8.61
N THR A 42 5.76 12.79 9.12
CA THR A 42 4.94 12.44 10.28
C THR A 42 3.98 11.32 9.92
N TYR A 43 3.55 10.54 10.91
CA TYR A 43 2.65 9.42 10.71
C TYR A 43 1.38 9.83 9.93
N ASP A 44 0.76 10.95 10.30
CA ASP A 44 -0.48 11.42 9.66
C ASP A 44 -0.29 11.78 8.19
N VAL A 45 0.86 12.40 7.84
CA VAL A 45 1.16 12.75 6.45
C VAL A 45 1.47 11.49 5.64
N ALA A 46 2.24 10.56 6.19
CA ALA A 46 2.50 9.27 5.57
C ALA A 46 1.21 8.46 5.37
N ARG A 47 0.28 8.53 6.32
CA ARG A 47 -1.03 7.88 6.25
C ARG A 47 -1.87 8.45 5.11
N LEU A 48 -1.95 9.78 5.02
CA LEU A 48 -2.68 10.48 3.97
C LEU A 48 -2.12 10.15 2.57
N GLU A 49 -0.80 10.21 2.44
CA GLU A 49 -0.11 9.88 1.19
C GLU A 49 -0.39 8.43 0.77
N LEU A 50 -0.34 7.50 1.73
CA LEU A 50 -0.67 6.10 1.47
C LEU A 50 -2.12 5.91 1.03
N ASP A 51 -3.06 6.59 1.67
CA ASP A 51 -4.48 6.52 1.30
C ASP A 51 -4.71 7.06 -0.12
N PHE A 52 -4.00 8.13 -0.52
CA PHE A 52 -4.08 8.65 -1.89
C PHE A 52 -3.54 7.66 -2.93
N GLN A 53 -2.37 7.07 -2.68
CA GLN A 53 -1.78 6.08 -3.57
C GLN A 53 -2.64 4.81 -3.68
N LEU A 54 -3.24 4.38 -2.57
CA LEU A 54 -4.17 3.25 -2.58
C LEU A 54 -5.45 3.56 -3.35
N ALA A 55 -5.99 4.78 -3.26
CA ALA A 55 -7.15 5.17 -4.04
C ALA A 55 -6.87 5.13 -5.56
N ASP A 56 -5.72 5.63 -6.00
CA ASP A 56 -5.29 5.54 -7.41
C ASP A 56 -5.16 4.08 -7.86
N TRP A 57 -4.54 3.25 -7.02
CA TRP A 57 -4.39 1.83 -7.30
C TRP A 57 -5.74 1.12 -7.43
N LEU A 58 -6.68 1.38 -6.51
CA LEU A 58 -8.03 0.78 -6.53
C LEU A 58 -8.83 1.17 -7.77
N LEU A 59 -8.62 2.36 -8.34
CA LEU A 59 -9.27 2.75 -9.61
C LEU A 59 -8.85 1.86 -10.78
N ARG A 60 -7.66 1.23 -10.72
CA ARG A 60 -7.17 0.30 -11.74
C ARG A 60 -7.58 -1.16 -11.46
N HIS A 61 -8.13 -1.44 -10.28
CA HIS A 61 -8.49 -2.78 -9.81
C HIS A 61 -9.86 -2.75 -9.11
N GLU A 62 -10.93 -2.54 -9.87
CA GLU A 62 -12.29 -2.30 -9.35
C GLU A 62 -12.83 -3.45 -8.45
N ASP A 63 -12.39 -4.69 -8.68
CA ASP A 63 -12.80 -5.87 -7.89
C ASP A 63 -11.91 -6.09 -6.64
N ALA A 64 -10.84 -5.31 -6.49
CA ALA A 64 -9.92 -5.43 -5.37
C ALA A 64 -10.27 -4.46 -4.23
N SER A 65 -9.84 -4.81 -3.02
CA SER A 65 -9.86 -3.90 -1.88
C SER A 65 -8.51 -3.93 -1.19
N ALA A 66 -8.07 -2.75 -0.76
CA ALA A 66 -6.82 -2.55 -0.03
C ALA A 66 -7.11 -1.61 1.13
N VAL A 67 -6.89 -2.09 2.35
CA VAL A 67 -7.21 -1.34 3.57
C VAL A 67 -5.98 -1.29 4.44
N VAL A 68 -5.61 -0.09 4.86
CA VAL A 68 -4.52 0.07 5.81
C VAL A 68 -4.98 -0.38 7.19
N ILE A 69 -4.17 -1.21 7.82
CA ILE A 69 -4.34 -1.76 9.16
C ILE A 69 -3.14 -1.36 10.02
N ASP A 70 -3.41 -1.12 11.29
CA ASP A 70 -2.36 -0.82 12.28
C ASP A 70 -1.64 -2.11 12.71
#